data_AF-A0A509LG99-F1
#
_entry.id   AF-A0A509LG99-F1
#
_cell.length_a   1.000
_cell.length_b   1.000
_cell.length_c   1.000
_cell.angle_alpha   90.00
_cell.angle_beta   90.00
_cell.angle_gamma   90.00
#
_symmetry.space_group_name_H-M   'P 1'
#
loop_
_entity.id
_entity.type
_entity.pdbx_description
1 polymer ?
#
loop_
_entity_poly.entity_id
_entity_poly.type
_entity_poly.pdbx_seq_one_letter_code
_entity_poly.pdbx_strand_id
1 'polypeptide(L)'
;MIKNPRHIALNVLLFWHKASHTLDKSLENYSEEISSLSKKDRSLCNALIFGVLRHRKSIDWIIIAFSKIPFEKINITPLYLLRIALFQIMYMDRIPAFA
;
A
#
# COMPACT_ATOMS: atom_id res chain seq x y z
N MET A 1 -4.27 13.52 -16.33
CA MET A 1 -4.34 12.08 -15.98
C MET A 1 -4.92 11.95 -14.58
N ILE A 2 -6.01 11.19 -14.42
CA ILE A 2 -6.53 10.85 -13.09
C ILE A 2 -5.46 9.99 -12.40
N LYS A 3 -4.75 10.55 -11.41
CA LYS A 3 -3.73 9.79 -10.67
C LYS A 3 -4.47 8.85 -9.71
N ASN A 4 -4.30 7.54 -9.90
CA ASN A 4 -4.98 6.53 -9.09
C ASN A 4 -4.37 6.53 -7.67
N PRO A 5 -5.16 6.74 -6.59
CA PRO A 5 -4.64 6.79 -5.23
C PRO A 5 -3.96 5.49 -4.79
N ARG A 6 -4.37 4.33 -5.32
CA ARG A 6 -3.75 3.03 -5.04
C ARG A 6 -2.35 2.94 -5.66
N HIS A 7 -2.19 3.51 -6.86
CA HIS A 7 -0.89 3.54 -7.54
C HIS A 7 0.10 4.45 -6.80
N ILE A 8 -0.34 5.63 -6.34
CA ILE A 8 0.50 6.51 -5.51
C ILE A 8 0.88 5.81 -4.20
N ALA A 9 -0.09 5.19 -3.52
CA ALA A 9 0.19 4.44 -2.29
C ALA A 9 1.23 3.32 -2.50
N LEU A 10 1.12 2.58 -3.61
CA LEU A 10 2.11 1.57 -3.99
C LEU A 10 3.51 2.17 -4.16
N ASN A 11 3.63 3.27 -4.91
CA ASN A 11 4.92 3.91 -5.17
C ASN A 11 5.57 4.41 -3.87
N VAL A 12 4.78 5.03 -2.98
CA VAL A 12 5.23 5.43 -1.64
C VAL A 12 5.76 4.23 -0.86
N LEU A 13 4.98 3.14 -0.78
CA LEU A 13 5.36 1.96 -0.02
C LEU A 13 6.61 1.25 -0.59
N LEU A 14 6.77 1.24 -1.92
CA LEU A 14 7.94 0.68 -2.58
C LEU A 14 9.18 1.55 -2.36
N PHE A 15 9.04 2.87 -2.42
CA PHE A 15 10.13 3.80 -2.14
C PHE A 15 10.59 3.71 -0.69
N TRP A 16 9.64 3.65 0.26
CA TRP A 16 9.91 3.39 1.67
C TRP A 16 10.63 2.05 1.90
N HIS A 17 10.35 1.02 1.09
CA HIS A 17 11.01 -0.28 1.25
C HIS A 17 12.42 -0.35 0.65
N LYS A 18 12.65 0.28 -0.51
CA LYS A 18 13.90 0.13 -1.28
C LYS A 18 15.13 0.72 -0.61
N ALA A 19 14.95 1.67 0.29
CA ALA A 19 16.03 2.29 1.02
C ALA A 19 15.58 2.49 2.45
N SER A 20 16.50 2.48 3.41
CA SER A 20 16.27 2.73 4.84
C SER A 20 15.83 4.18 5.11
N HIS A 21 14.87 4.67 4.34
CA HIS A 21 14.26 5.98 4.45
C HIS A 21 13.13 5.90 5.47
N THR A 22 12.93 7.02 6.17
CA THR A 22 11.73 7.19 6.99
C THR A 22 10.50 7.27 6.10
N LEU A 23 9.34 6.94 6.67
CA LEU A 23 8.07 7.13 5.97
C LEU A 23 7.88 8.59 5.56
N ASP A 24 8.28 9.53 6.41
CA ASP A 24 8.17 10.97 6.17
C ASP A 24 8.89 11.38 4.90
N LYS A 25 10.13 10.91 4.69
CA LYS A 25 10.88 11.18 3.45
C LYS A 25 10.17 10.63 2.22
N SER A 26 9.51 9.48 2.35
CA SER A 26 8.69 8.95 1.25
C SER A 26 7.46 9.80 0.99
N LEU A 27 6.78 10.29 2.03
CA LEU A 27 5.62 11.16 1.87
C LEU A 27 6.00 12.51 1.26
N GLU A 28 7.15 13.06 1.63
CA GLU A 28 7.73 14.27 1.02
C GLU A 28 8.01 14.07 -0.46
N ASN A 29 8.66 12.96 -0.83
CA ASN A 29 8.99 12.64 -2.23
C ASN A 29 7.76 12.53 -3.14
N TYR A 30 6.62 12.11 -2.59
CA TYR A 30 5.37 11.95 -3.32
C TYR A 30 4.32 13.03 -2.97
N SER A 31 4.72 14.11 -2.29
CA SER A 31 3.81 15.11 -1.73
C SER A 31 2.98 15.84 -2.79
N GLU A 32 3.58 16.20 -3.94
CA GLU A 32 2.88 16.84 -5.06
C GLU A 32 1.82 15.94 -5.69
N GLU A 33 2.10 14.63 -5.76
CA GLU A 33 1.16 13.67 -6.31
C GLU A 33 -0.02 13.47 -5.36
N ILE A 34 0.26 13.35 -4.07
CA ILE A 34 -0.75 13.24 -3.01
C ILE A 34 -1.59 14.53 -2.93
N SER A 35 -0.96 15.70 -3.09
CA SER A 35 -1.66 16.99 -3.06
C SER A 35 -2.54 17.21 -4.30
N SER A 36 -2.17 16.64 -5.45
CA SER A 36 -2.98 16.68 -6.67
C SER A 36 -4.25 15.80 -6.62
N LEU A 37 -4.38 14.91 -5.64
CA LEU A 37 -5.57 14.07 -5.45
C LEU A 37 -6.76 14.86 -4.89
N SER A 38 -7.96 14.43 -5.26
CA SER A 38 -9.20 14.88 -4.62
C SER A 38 -9.17 14.56 -3.11
N LYS A 39 -9.97 15.26 -2.30
CA LYS A 39 -10.05 15.01 -0.85
C LYS A 39 -10.36 13.54 -0.52
N LYS A 40 -11.26 12.92 -1.30
CA LYS A 40 -11.64 11.51 -1.13
C LYS A 40 -10.49 10.57 -1.49
N ASP A 41 -9.83 10.82 -2.62
CA ASP A 41 -8.72 9.98 -3.08
C ASP A 41 -7.48 10.12 -2.19
N ARG A 42 -7.23 11.32 -1.67
CA ARG A 42 -6.15 11.56 -0.70
C ARG A 42 -6.42 10.81 0.60
N SER A 43 -7.67 10.82 1.08
CA SER A 43 -8.06 10.05 2.25
C SER A 43 -7.86 8.55 2.02
N LEU A 44 -8.21 8.03 0.84
CA LEU A 44 -7.96 6.64 0.46
C LEU A 44 -6.46 6.35 0.41
N CYS A 45 -5.67 7.16 -0.29
CA CYS A 45 -4.23 7.00 -0.42
C CYS A 45 -3.55 6.90 0.96
N ASN A 46 -3.87 7.82 1.87
CA ASN A 46 -3.34 7.82 3.23
C ASN A 46 -3.79 6.57 4.00
N ALA A 47 -5.08 6.19 3.91
CA ALA A 47 -5.58 5.00 4.57
C ALA A 47 -4.83 3.74 4.11
N LEU A 48 -4.51 3.62 2.81
CA LEU A 48 -3.72 2.51 2.28
C LEU A 48 -2.29 2.53 2.80
N ILE A 49 -1.60 3.67 2.73
CA ILE A 49 -0.19 3.78 3.17
C ILE A 49 -0.07 3.43 4.66
N PHE A 50 -0.82 4.14 5.51
CA PHE A 50 -0.71 3.93 6.96
C PHE A 50 -1.32 2.61 7.41
N GLY A 51 -2.41 2.18 6.77
CA GLY A 51 -3.08 0.92 7.08
C GLY A 51 -2.24 -0.29 6.75
N VAL A 52 -1.63 -0.33 5.56
CA VAL A 52 -0.71 -1.41 5.17
C VAL A 52 0.48 -1.48 6.11
N LEU A 53 1.09 -0.34 6.46
CA LEU A 53 2.24 -0.34 7.39
C LEU A 53 1.85 -0.78 8.80
N ARG A 54 0.70 -0.31 9.30
CA ARG A 54 0.17 -0.67 10.63
C ARG A 54 -0.14 -2.17 10.73
N HIS A 55 -0.77 -2.73 9.71
CA HIS A 55 -1.23 -4.13 9.72
C HIS A 55 -0.27 -5.08 8.97
N ARG A 56 0.93 -4.61 8.60
CA ARG A 56 1.88 -5.34 7.77
C ARG A 56 2.14 -6.75 8.26
N LYS A 57 2.41 -6.93 9.56
CA LYS A 57 2.67 -8.27 10.14
C LYS A 57 1.48 -9.20 9.96
N SER A 58 0.27 -8.76 10.31
CA SER A 58 -0.95 -9.57 10.18
C SER A 58 -1.25 -9.92 8.72
N ILE A 59 -1.04 -8.98 7.80
CA ILE A 59 -1.21 -9.21 6.36
C ILE A 59 -0.15 -10.18 5.84
N ASP A 60 1.10 -10.03 6.26
CA ASP A 60 2.21 -10.92 5.88
C ASP A 60 1.94 -12.36 6.35
N TRP A 61 1.41 -12.55 7.55
CA TRP A 61 0.97 -13.86 8.04
C TRP A 61 -0.04 -14.54 7.12
N ILE A 62 -0.99 -13.77 6.58
CA ILE A 62 -1.97 -14.28 5.63
C ILE A 62 -1.30 -14.64 4.31
N ILE A 63 -0.44 -13.77 3.78
CA ILE A 63 0.31 -14.05 2.54
C ILE A 63 1.13 -15.33 2.70
N ILE A 64 1.81 -15.52 3.84
CA ILE A 64 2.60 -16.73 4.15
C ILE A 64 1.71 -17.97 4.17
N ALA A 65 0.54 -17.90 4.80
CA ALA A 65 -0.36 -19.04 4.93
C ALA A 65 -0.91 -19.55 3.58
N PHE A 66 -1.09 -18.65 2.59
CA PHE A 66 -1.67 -19.00 1.29
C PHE A 66 -0.66 -19.09 0.14
N SER A 67 0.57 -18.59 0.31
CA SER A 67 1.58 -18.58 -0.74
C SER A 67 2.32 -19.92 -0.81
N LYS A 68 2.37 -20.51 -2.01
CA LYS A 68 3.27 -21.64 -2.32
C LYS A 68 4.72 -21.18 -2.54
N ILE A 69 4.94 -19.89 -2.76
CA ILE A 69 6.25 -19.28 -2.93
C ILE A 69 6.74 -18.85 -1.53
N PRO A 70 7.95 -19.24 -1.11
CA PRO A 70 8.55 -18.75 0.14
C PRO A 70 8.51 -17.22 0.18
N PHE A 71 8.12 -16.65 1.31
CA PHE A 71 7.83 -15.22 1.44
C PHE A 71 9.01 -14.33 1.02
N GLU A 72 10.23 -14.76 1.33
CA GLU A 72 11.49 -14.08 1.02
C GLU A 72 11.80 -14.09 -0.48
N LYS A 73 11.20 -15.01 -1.25
CA LYS A 73 11.35 -15.11 -2.71
C LYS A 73 10.29 -14.33 -3.48
N ILE A 74 9.28 -13.78 -2.80
CA ILE A 74 8.25 -12.97 -3.45
C ILE A 74 8.86 -11.63 -3.85
N ASN A 75 8.74 -11.28 -5.13
CA ASN A 75 9.17 -9.97 -5.63
C ASN A 75 8.46 -8.83 -4.88
N ILE A 76 9.19 -7.75 -4.60
CA ILE A 76 8.72 -6.71 -3.70
C ILE A 76 7.47 -5.97 -4.20
N THR A 77 7.38 -5.73 -5.51
CA THR A 77 6.24 -5.06 -6.13
C THR A 77 4.95 -5.88 -5.99
N PRO A 78 4.91 -7.16 -6.42
CA PRO A 78 3.78 -8.06 -6.11
C PRO A 78 3.46 -8.16 -4.62
N LEU A 79 4.47 -8.19 -3.75
CA LEU A 79 4.25 -8.28 -2.31
C LEU A 79 3.46 -7.07 -1.77
N TYR A 80 3.83 -5.85 -2.17
CA TYR A 80 3.06 -4.67 -1.75
C TYR A 80 1.70 -4.54 -2.42
N LEU A 81 1.56 -5.00 -3.67
CA LEU A 81 0.24 -5.11 -4.29
C LEU A 81 -0.69 -6.03 -3.50
N LEU A 82 -0.21 -7.22 -3.12
CA LEU A 82 -0.95 -8.16 -2.27
C LEU A 82 -1.28 -7.54 -0.91
N ARG A 83 -0.32 -6.84 -0.29
CA ARG A 83 -0.55 -6.18 0.99
C ARG A 83 -1.65 -5.12 0.91
N ILE A 84 -1.63 -4.28 -0.12
CA ILE A 84 -2.66 -3.27 -0.38
C ILE A 84 -4.01 -3.94 -0.58
N ALA A 85 -4.09 -4.95 -1.46
CA ALA A 85 -5.34 -5.65 -1.76
C ALA A 85 -5.95 -6.32 -0.52
N LEU A 86 -5.14 -7.06 0.25
CA LEU A 86 -5.58 -7.69 1.49
C LEU A 86 -6.00 -6.66 2.53
N PHE A 87 -5.28 -5.53 2.65
CA PHE A 87 -5.69 -4.46 3.55
C PHE A 87 -7.07 -3.92 3.19
N GLN A 88 -7.34 -3.69 1.91
CA GLN A 88 -8.64 -3.21 1.45
C GLN A 88 -9.76 -4.21 1.77
N ILE A 89 -9.55 -5.50 1.47
CA ILE A 89 -10.56 -6.55 1.71
C ILE A 89 -10.86 -6.70 3.20
N MET A 90 -9.84 -6.65 4.05
CA MET A 90 -9.98 -6.98 5.47
C MET A 90 -10.40 -5.80 6.34
N TYR A 91 -10.05 -4.57 5.97
CA TYR A 91 -10.15 -3.41 6.86
C TYR A 91 -10.89 -2.21 6.24
N MET A 92 -11.38 -2.33 5.00
CA MET A 92 -12.11 -1.25 4.34
C MET A 92 -13.52 -1.68 3.93
N ASP A 93 -14.46 -1.66 4.87
CA ASP A 93 -15.87 -2.05 4.67
C ASP A 93 -16.60 -1.27 3.57
N ARG A 94 -16.11 -0.06 3.23
CA ARG A 94 -16.70 0.82 2.22
C ARG A 94 -16.19 0.58 0.79
N ILE A 95 -15.18 -0.28 0.61
CA ILE A 95 -14.63 -0.60 -0.71
C ILE A 95 -15.07 -2.01 -1.07
N PRO A 96 -15.91 -2.19 -2.11
CA PRO A 96 -16.30 -3.53 -2.52
C PRO A 96 -15.06 -4.34 -2.90
N ALA A 97 -15.03 -5.63 -2.54
CA ALA A 97 -13.88 -6.50 -2.81
C ALA A 97 -13.55 -6.64 -4.32
N PHE A 98 -14.46 -6.25 -5.21
CA PHE A 98 -14.32 -6.29 -6.67
C PHE A 98 -13.84 -4.98 -7.31
N ALA A 99 -13.62 -3.91 -6.53
CA ALA A 99 -13.45 -2.53 -7.03
C ALA A 99 -12.00 -2.04 -7.12
#